data_AF-A0A367FGU1-F1
#
_entry.id   AF-A0A367FGU1-F1
#
_cell.length_a   1.000
_cell.length_b   1.000
_cell.length_c   1.000
_cell.angle_alpha   90.00
_cell.angle_beta   90.00
_cell.angle_gamma   90.00
#
_symmetry.space_group_name_H-M   'P 1'
#
loop_
_entity.id
_entity.type
_entity.pdbx_description
1 polymer ?
#
loop_
_entity_poly.entity_id
_entity_poly.type
_entity_poly.pdbx_seq_one_letter_code
_entity_poly.pdbx_strand_id
1 'polypeptide(L)'
;RTAFLFSGQGSQRAGAGAGLYAVEPVFKAAVDEACRHLDPLLGRSLAEIMFAEPGSEPARLLDHTRYTQPALFALHLGLHRLLEHHG
;
A
#
# COMPACT_ATOMS: atom_id res chain seq x y z
N ARG A 1 -27.16 6.98 0.66
CA ARG A 1 -26.11 7.52 -0.24
C ARG A 1 -24.78 7.27 0.44
N THR A 2 -23.80 6.67 -0.25
CA THR A 2 -22.54 6.20 0.34
C THR A 2 -21.38 7.11 -0.06
N ALA A 3 -20.41 7.30 0.84
CA ALA A 3 -19.16 8.02 0.58
C ALA A 3 -17.98 7.20 1.11
N PHE A 4 -16.85 7.24 0.39
CA PHE A 4 -15.60 6.61 0.80
C PHE A 4 -14.64 7.68 1.31
N LEU A 5 -14.04 7.43 2.47
CA LEU A 5 -13.02 8.30 3.06
C LEU A 5 -11.72 7.53 3.19
N PHE A 6 -10.64 8.16 2.75
CA PHE A 6 -9.30 7.59 2.76
C PHE A 6 -8.45 8.33 3.79
N SER A 7 -7.72 7.59 4.62
CA SER A 7 -6.91 8.17 5.69
C SER A 7 -5.70 8.93 5.13
N GLY A 8 -5.31 10.01 5.81
CA GLY A 8 -4.10 10.75 5.45
C GLY A 8 -2.82 10.09 5.98
N GLN A 9 -1.69 10.75 5.72
CA GLN A 9 -0.42 10.46 6.38
C GLN A 9 -0.56 10.57 7.91
N GLY A 10 0.11 9.66 8.63
CA GLY A 10 0.04 9.49 10.08
C GLY A 10 -0.60 8.16 10.49
N SER A 11 -1.34 7.50 9.59
CA SER A 11 -1.97 6.20 9.85
C SER A 11 -1.18 5.00 9.33
N GLN A 12 -0.03 5.23 8.67
CA GLN A 12 0.76 4.17 8.06
C GLN A 12 1.32 3.22 9.12
N ARG A 13 1.30 1.92 8.84
CA ARG A 13 1.91 0.86 9.66
C ARG A 13 2.58 -0.15 8.73
N ALA A 14 3.79 -0.57 9.07
CA ALA A 14 4.46 -1.66 8.36
C ALA A 14 3.60 -2.94 8.42
N GLY A 15 3.53 -3.67 7.31
CA GLY A 15 2.69 -4.87 7.16
C GLY A 15 1.21 -4.59 6.92
N ALA A 16 0.76 -3.33 6.86
CA ALA A 16 -0.63 -3.03 6.54
C ALA A 16 -1.01 -3.57 5.15
N GLY A 17 -2.06 -4.39 5.10
CA GLY A 17 -2.52 -5.02 3.86
C GLY A 17 -1.76 -6.29 3.45
N ALA A 18 -0.72 -6.72 4.19
CA ALA A 18 0.07 -7.91 3.83
C ALA A 18 -0.78 -9.19 3.74
N GLY A 19 -1.73 -9.36 4.66
CA GLY A 19 -2.67 -10.49 4.63
C GLY A 19 -3.52 -10.50 3.36
N LEU A 20 -4.08 -9.35 2.96
CA LEU A 20 -4.85 -9.22 1.72
C LEU A 20 -3.95 -9.44 0.50
N TYR A 21 -2.73 -8.90 0.52
CA TYR A 21 -1.76 -9.10 -0.55
C TYR A 21 -1.42 -10.58 -0.78
N ALA A 22 -1.42 -11.39 0.28
CA ALA A 22 -1.15 -12.82 0.20
C ALA A 22 -2.33 -13.65 -0.33
N VAL A 23 -3.58 -13.22 -0.09
CA VAL A 23 -4.76 -14.08 -0.31
C VAL A 23 -5.78 -13.53 -1.31
N GLU A 24 -5.76 -12.22 -1.61
CA GLU A 24 -6.73 -11.56 -2.49
C GLU A 24 -6.09 -11.15 -3.82
N PRO A 25 -6.32 -11.89 -4.94
CA PRO A 25 -5.69 -11.60 -6.22
C PRO A 25 -6.00 -10.21 -6.77
N VAL A 26 -7.23 -9.70 -6.54
CA VAL A 26 -7.65 -8.36 -6.99
C VAL A 26 -6.90 -7.26 -6.24
N PHE A 27 -6.78 -7.40 -4.92
CA PHE A 27 -5.99 -6.48 -4.10
C PHE A 27 -4.52 -6.50 -4.53
N LYS A 28 -3.95 -7.71 -4.68
CA LYS A 28 -2.56 -7.89 -5.11
C LYS A 28 -2.29 -7.24 -6.46
N ALA A 29 -3.14 -7.49 -7.46
CA ALA A 29 -2.97 -6.92 -8.80
C ALA A 29 -2.97 -5.39 -8.79
N ALA A 30 -3.87 -4.77 -8.02
CA ALA A 30 -3.95 -3.32 -7.88
C ALA A 30 -2.72 -2.72 -7.18
N VAL A 31 -2.21 -3.37 -6.13
CA VAL A 31 -0.98 -2.94 -5.44
C VAL A 31 0.23 -3.12 -6.35
N ASP A 32 0.34 -4.24 -7.06
CA ASP A 32 1.44 -4.52 -8.00
C ASP A 32 1.45 -3.50 -9.15
N GLU A 33 0.27 -3.13 -9.66
CA GLU A 33 0.14 -2.09 -10.67
C GLU A 33 0.65 -0.73 -10.16
N ALA A 34 0.25 -0.33 -8.94
CA ALA A 34 0.73 0.90 -8.33
C ALA A 34 2.25 0.87 -8.13
N CYS A 35 2.80 -0.22 -7.58
CA CYS A 35 4.25 -0.37 -7.39
C CYS A 35 5.01 -0.30 -8.72
N ARG A 36 4.52 -0.97 -9.78
CA ARG A 36 5.12 -0.90 -11.12
C ARG A 36 5.26 0.53 -11.65
N HIS A 37 4.35 1.43 -11.29
CA HIS A 37 4.42 2.85 -11.67
C HIS A 37 5.26 3.70 -10.71
N LEU A 38 5.28 3.37 -9.42
CA LEU A 38 5.89 4.19 -8.37
C LEU A 38 7.36 3.83 -8.13
N ASP A 39 7.74 2.55 -8.24
CA ASP A 39 9.10 2.07 -7.97
C ASP A 39 10.17 2.79 -8.80
N PRO A 40 9.97 3.08 -10.11
CA PRO A 40 10.94 3.86 -10.90
C PRO A 40 11.14 5.29 -10.39
N LEU A 41 10.11 5.88 -9.77
CA LEU A 41 10.16 7.24 -9.20
C LEU A 41 10.80 7.26 -7.81
N LEU A 42 10.76 6.12 -7.12
CA LEU A 42 11.28 5.93 -5.76
C LEU A 42 12.70 5.37 -5.74
N GLY A 43 13.14 4.75 -6.83
CA GLY A 43 14.45 4.10 -6.95
C GLY A 43 14.58 2.79 -6.16
N ARG A 44 13.46 2.23 -5.68
CA ARG A 44 13.38 0.98 -4.92
C ARG A 44 11.94 0.46 -4.85
N SER A 45 11.80 -0.82 -4.49
CA SER A 45 10.50 -1.48 -4.36
C SER A 45 9.68 -0.87 -3.22
N LEU A 46 8.49 -0.36 -3.55
CA LEU A 46 7.52 0.11 -2.57
C LEU A 46 6.88 -1.05 -1.80
N ALA A 47 6.65 -2.20 -2.45
CA ALA A 47 6.09 -3.38 -1.81
C ALA A 47 7.01 -3.93 -0.71
N GLU A 48 8.33 -3.90 -0.93
CA GLU A 48 9.32 -4.28 0.10
C GLU A 48 9.26 -3.37 1.33
N ILE A 49 8.89 -2.10 1.18
CA ILE A 49 8.72 -1.16 2.29
C ILE A 49 7.40 -1.43 3.02
N MET A 50 6.32 -1.56 2.25
CA MET A 50 4.96 -1.73 2.77
C MET A 50 4.83 -3.01 3.59
N PHE A 51 5.43 -4.10 3.12
CA PHE A 51 5.28 -5.44 3.70
C PHE A 51 6.51 -5.92 4.46
N ALA A 52 7.45 -5.01 4.75
CA ALA A 52 8.58 -5.33 5.62
C ALA A 52 8.13 -5.67 7.05
N GLU A 53 8.92 -6.51 7.70
CA GLU A 53 8.76 -6.82 9.11
C GLU A 53 8.82 -5.54 9.97
N PRO A 54 7.88 -5.33 10.90
CA PRO A 54 7.89 -4.16 11.77
C PRO A 54 9.22 -4.01 12.53
N GLY A 55 9.78 -2.80 12.52
CA GLY A 55 11.07 -2.50 13.16
C GLY A 55 12.31 -2.80 12.31
N SER A 56 12.15 -3.43 11.15
CA SER A 56 13.24 -3.60 10.18
C SER A 56 13.65 -2.27 9.51
N GLU A 57 14.84 -2.22 8.94
CA GLU A 57 15.32 -1.04 8.21
C GLU A 57 14.39 -0.62 7.07
N PRO A 58 13.86 -1.53 6.20
CA PRO A 58 12.90 -1.14 5.18
C PRO A 58 11.59 -0.60 5.76
N ALA A 59 11.10 -1.17 6.87
CA ALA A 59 9.89 -0.70 7.53
C ALA A 59 10.04 0.73 8.08
N ARG A 60 11.22 1.11 8.57
CA ARG A 60 11.50 2.49 9.02
C ARG A 60 11.40 3.52 7.89
N LEU A 61 11.58 3.09 6.64
CA LEU A 61 11.47 4.00 5.50
C LEU A 61 10.03 4.46 5.28
N LEU A 62 9.04 3.73 5.81
CA LEU A 62 7.63 4.10 5.75
C LEU A 62 7.31 5.40 6.53
N ASP A 63 8.19 5.87 7.41
CA ASP A 63 8.04 7.15 8.13
C ASP A 63 8.51 8.37 7.32
N HIS A 64 9.21 8.16 6.21
CA HIS A 64 9.55 9.24 5.30
C HIS A 64 8.39 9.49 4.34
N THR A 65 7.89 10.72 4.30
CA THR A 65 6.80 11.17 3.40
C THR A 65 6.94 10.68 1.96
N ARG A 66 8.18 10.61 1.44
CA ARG A 66 8.52 10.07 0.12
C ARG A 66 7.97 8.66 -0.12
N TYR A 67 7.96 7.80 0.90
CA TYR A 67 7.44 6.43 0.83
C TYR A 67 6.06 6.32 1.48
N THR A 68 5.76 7.11 2.52
CA THR A 68 4.45 7.09 3.18
C THR A 68 3.31 7.38 2.22
N GLN A 69 3.41 8.43 1.40
CA GLN A 69 2.31 8.83 0.51
C GLN A 69 2.05 7.80 -0.60
N PRO A 70 3.06 7.30 -1.33
CA PRO A 70 2.88 6.20 -2.27
C PRO A 70 2.32 4.92 -1.63
N ALA A 71 2.80 4.57 -0.44
CA ALA A 71 2.34 3.37 0.27
C ALA A 71 0.85 3.46 0.65
N LEU A 72 0.42 4.59 1.20
CA LEU A 72 -0.99 4.82 1.52
C LEU A 72 -1.85 4.80 0.25
N PHE A 73 -1.40 5.44 -0.83
CA PHE A 73 -2.09 5.39 -2.12
C PHE A 73 -2.25 3.95 -2.62
N ALA A 74 -1.18 3.16 -2.65
CA ALA A 74 -1.22 1.77 -3.12
C ALA A 74 -2.15 0.90 -2.26
N LEU A 75 -2.07 1.04 -0.92
CA LEU A 75 -2.95 0.35 0.01
C LEU A 75 -4.43 0.70 -0.26
N HIS A 76 -4.75 2.00 -0.36
CA HIS A 76 -6.12 2.47 -0.57
C HIS A 76 -6.67 2.09 -1.93
N LEU A 77 -5.84 2.12 -2.97
CA LEU A 77 -6.22 1.63 -4.29
C LEU A 77 -6.55 0.13 -4.24
N GLY A 78 -5.71 -0.68 -3.60
CA GLY A 78 -5.97 -2.11 -3.42
C GLY A 78 -7.28 -2.38 -2.68
N LEU A 79 -7.52 -1.67 -1.56
CA LEU A 79 -8.76 -1.79 -0.81
C LEU A 79 -9.98 -1.36 -1.63
N HIS A 80 -9.87 -0.27 -2.38
CA HIS A 80 -10.95 0.22 -3.21
C HIS A 80 -11.30 -0.78 -4.33
N ARG A 81 -10.30 -1.34 -5.02
CA ARG A 81 -10.51 -2.36 -6.07
C ARG A 81 -11.13 -3.63 -5.51
N LEU A 82 -10.73 -4.05 -4.32
CA LEU A 82 -11.34 -5.20 -3.65
C LEU A 82 -12.81 -4.93 -3.31
N LEU A 83 -13.13 -3.74 -2.78
CA LEU A 83 -14.52 -3.35 -2.51
C LEU A 83 -15.35 -3.28 -3.81
N GLU A 84 -14.84 -2.63 -4.86
CA GLU A 84 -15.51 -2.58 -6.18
C GLU A 84 -15.80 -3.98 -6.75
N HIS A 85 -14.93 -4.96 -6.48
CA HIS A 85 -15.13 -6.34 -6.91
C HIS A 85 -16.31 -7.03 -6.19
N HIS A 86 -16.59 -6.66 -4.94
CA HIS A 86 -17.65 -7.27 -4.12
C HIS A 86 -19.00 -6.52 -4.16
N GLY A 87 -19.05 -5.29 -4.66
CA GLY A 87 -20.26 -4.47 -4.78
C GLY A 87 -20.61 -3.67 -3.54
#